data_AF-A0AAV6H882-F1
#
_entry.id   AF-A0AAV6H882-F1
#
_cell.length_a   1.000
_cell.length_b   1.000
_cell.length_c   1.000
_cell.angle_alpha   90.00
_cell.angle_beta   90.00
_cell.angle_gamma   90.00
#
_symmetry.space_group_name_H-M   'P 1'
#
loop_
_entity.id
_entity.type
_entity.pdbx_description
1 polymer ?
#
loop_
_entity_poly.entity_id
_entity_poly.type
_entity_poly.pdbx_seq_one_letter_code
_entity_poly.pdbx_strand_id
1 'polypeptide(L)'
;MDVQPPPLRTLDDFVRSSARFSFPDVRNLERWNNRIVNNLLYYQTNYFVSFLGFLVLIGYFEPFQLCLGATVVTLLFLGFVWAAENKATVRRFRRNHPSLSLVAILGSSYLLLSVIGGVAVFLFGIAFPILVILIHASTRLRNLKNKLENKLESIGLKRTPMGLVLEALGLEQEAGS
;
A
#
# COMPACT_ATOMS: atom_id res chain seq x y z
N MET A 1 -19.86 7.64 -9.27
CA MET A 1 -18.39 7.81 -9.35
C MET A 1 -17.82 6.46 -9.72
N ASP A 2 -17.47 6.27 -10.99
CA ASP A 2 -16.92 5.00 -11.46
C ASP A 2 -15.51 4.81 -10.89
N VAL A 3 -15.42 3.92 -9.88
CA VAL A 3 -14.14 3.50 -9.29
C VAL A 3 -13.49 2.57 -10.30
N GLN A 4 -12.75 3.14 -11.25
CA GLN A 4 -11.97 2.36 -12.21
C GLN A 4 -10.73 1.83 -11.48
N PRO A 5 -10.56 0.50 -11.31
CA PRO A 5 -9.35 -0.02 -10.68
C PRO A 5 -8.13 0.37 -11.53
N PRO A 6 -7.01 0.75 -10.90
CA PRO A 6 -5.81 1.13 -11.65
C PRO A 6 -5.35 -0.01 -12.56
N PRO A 7 -4.97 0.27 -13.82
CA PRO A 7 -4.57 -0.76 -14.77
C PRO A 7 -3.35 -1.52 -14.25
N LEU A 8 -3.30 -2.83 -14.57
CA LEU A 8 -2.20 -3.71 -14.20
C LEU A 8 -0.87 -3.12 -14.71
N ARG A 9 0.08 -2.91 -13.81
CA ARG A 9 1.38 -2.28 -14.14
C ARG A 9 2.37 -3.34 -14.60
N THR A 10 3.25 -2.97 -15.51
CA THR A 10 4.29 -3.86 -16.04
C THR A 10 5.17 -4.40 -14.91
N LEU A 11 5.58 -5.67 -15.01
CA LEU A 11 6.44 -6.31 -14.02
C LEU A 11 7.79 -5.61 -13.89
N ASP A 12 8.26 -4.97 -14.96
CA ASP A 12 9.51 -4.22 -14.94
C ASP A 12 9.46 -3.01 -14.00
N ASP A 13 8.31 -2.31 -13.90
CA ASP A 13 8.12 -1.22 -12.94
C ASP A 13 7.80 -1.72 -11.52
N PHE A 14 7.22 -2.91 -11.42
CA PHE A 14 6.83 -3.50 -10.14
C PHE A 14 8.01 -4.12 -9.38
N VAL A 15 8.92 -4.86 -10.06
CA VAL A 15 9.99 -5.63 -9.40
C VAL A 15 11.39 -5.37 -9.97
N ARG A 16 11.51 -4.97 -11.25
CA ARG A 16 12.81 -4.90 -11.96
C ARG A 16 13.41 -3.49 -11.97
N SER A 17 14.59 -3.37 -12.59
CA SER A 17 15.59 -2.29 -12.77
C SER A 17 15.20 -0.81 -12.61
N SER A 18 13.93 -0.41 -12.70
CA SER A 18 13.48 0.95 -12.38
C SER A 18 13.02 1.11 -10.92
N ALA A 19 12.82 0.01 -10.20
CA ALA A 19 12.41 -0.03 -8.81
C ALA A 19 13.56 0.44 -7.89
N ARG A 20 13.44 1.66 -7.37
CA ARG A 20 14.32 2.19 -6.33
C ARG A 20 13.79 1.78 -4.98
N PHE A 21 14.58 1.05 -4.21
CA PHE A 21 14.26 0.67 -2.84
C PHE A 21 15.07 1.53 -1.87
N SER A 22 14.44 1.99 -0.80
CA SER A 22 15.12 2.65 0.31
C SER A 22 14.50 2.25 1.63
N PHE A 23 15.35 2.15 2.65
CA PHE A 23 14.92 1.82 3.99
C PHE A 23 13.88 2.83 4.49
N PRO A 24 12.91 2.38 5.30
CA PRO A 24 11.94 3.28 5.92
C PRO A 24 12.60 4.28 6.85
N ASP A 25 12.22 5.54 6.68
CA ASP A 25 12.58 6.61 7.59
C ASP A 25 11.72 6.49 8.85
N VAL A 26 12.20 5.67 9.79
CA VAL A 26 11.51 5.38 11.06
C VAL A 26 11.37 6.60 11.96
N ARG A 27 12.08 7.70 11.68
CA ARG A 27 11.97 8.97 12.41
C ARG A 27 10.72 9.76 12.02
N ASN A 28 10.21 9.57 10.80
CA ASN A 28 9.03 10.27 10.27
C ASN A 28 7.92 9.28 9.91
N LEU A 29 7.19 8.80 10.93
CA LEU A 29 6.13 7.80 10.76
C LEU A 29 5.03 8.25 9.78
N GLU A 30 4.67 9.54 9.76
CA GLU A 30 3.66 10.07 8.85
C GLU A 30 4.10 9.95 7.38
N ARG A 31 5.35 10.34 7.07
CA ARG A 31 5.92 10.22 5.72
C ARG A 31 6.01 8.76 5.30
N TRP A 32 6.39 7.88 6.21
CA TRP A 32 6.47 6.45 5.95
C TRP A 32 5.08 5.83 5.69
N ASN A 33 4.07 6.16 6.49
CA ASN A 33 2.70 5.72 6.27
C ASN A 33 2.15 6.21 4.92
N ASN A 34 2.36 7.49 4.60
CA ASN A 34 1.98 8.06 3.30
C ASN A 34 2.66 7.33 2.14
N ARG A 35 3.92 6.90 2.30
CA ARG A 35 4.62 6.09 1.28
C ARG A 35 3.96 4.73 1.07
N ILE A 36 3.65 4.03 2.16
CA ILE A 36 2.98 2.71 2.11
C ILE A 36 1.62 2.84 1.41
N VAL A 37 0.75 3.76 1.87
CA VAL A 37 -0.61 3.92 1.32
C VAL A 37 -0.56 4.27 -0.17
N ASN A 38 0.28 5.21 -0.58
CA ASN A 38 0.40 5.58 -1.99
C ASN A 38 0.90 4.43 -2.86
N ASN A 39 1.85 3.63 -2.36
CA ASN A 39 2.34 2.47 -3.10
C ASN A 39 1.29 1.36 -3.18
N LEU A 40 0.53 1.10 -2.11
CA LEU A 40 -0.60 0.15 -2.08
C LEU A 40 -1.65 0.51 -3.12
N LEU A 41 -2.02 1.79 -3.21
CA LEU A 41 -2.97 2.28 -4.20
C LEU A 41 -2.42 2.20 -5.63
N TYR A 42 -1.15 2.55 -5.84
CA TYR A 42 -0.56 2.60 -7.17
C TYR A 42 -0.36 1.20 -7.81
N TYR A 43 0.04 0.22 -7.01
CA TYR A 43 0.28 -1.17 -7.44
C TYR A 43 -0.80 -2.14 -6.98
N GLN A 44 -2.00 -1.65 -6.65
CA GLN A 44 -3.11 -2.44 -6.10
C GLN A 44 -3.35 -3.74 -6.87
N THR A 45 -3.46 -3.65 -8.20
CA THR A 45 -3.69 -4.79 -9.07
C THR A 45 -2.52 -5.79 -9.06
N ASN A 46 -1.28 -5.30 -9.05
CA ASN A 46 -0.08 -6.15 -8.96
C ASN A 46 0.01 -6.87 -7.62
N TYR A 47 -0.32 -6.19 -6.52
CA TYR A 47 -0.38 -6.82 -5.19
C TYR A 47 -1.49 -7.85 -5.10
N PHE A 48 -2.65 -7.59 -5.69
CA PHE A 48 -3.75 -8.54 -5.74
C PHE A 48 -3.37 -9.80 -6.52
N VAL A 49 -2.76 -9.66 -7.70
CA VAL A 49 -2.27 -10.79 -8.49
C VAL A 49 -1.18 -11.56 -7.76
N SER A 50 -0.25 -10.85 -7.10
CA SER A 50 0.81 -11.50 -6.30
C SER A 50 0.21 -12.30 -5.14
N PHE A 51 -0.73 -11.70 -4.41
CA PHE A 51 -1.44 -12.36 -3.31
C PHE A 51 -2.19 -13.61 -3.79
N LEU A 52 -2.90 -13.52 -4.92
CA LEU A 52 -3.59 -14.65 -5.52
C LEU A 52 -2.61 -15.75 -5.95
N GLY A 53 -1.44 -15.37 -6.49
CA GLY A 53 -0.37 -16.32 -6.83
C GLY A 53 0.11 -17.13 -5.62
N PHE A 54 0.31 -16.47 -4.47
CA PHE A 54 0.65 -17.17 -3.22
C PHE A 54 -0.48 -18.07 -2.73
N LEU A 55 -1.74 -17.61 -2.81
CA LEU A 55 -2.90 -18.42 -2.43
C LEU A 55 -3.01 -19.68 -3.28
N VAL A 56 -2.86 -19.57 -4.60
CA VAL A 56 -2.90 -20.72 -5.51
C VAL A 56 -1.74 -21.67 -5.22
N LEU A 57 -0.53 -21.14 -4.99
CA LEU A 57 0.64 -21.96 -4.68
C LEU A 57 0.45 -22.78 -3.39
N ILE A 58 0.03 -22.15 -2.30
CA ILE A 58 -0.17 -22.83 -1.01
C ILE A 58 -1.43 -23.70 -1.04
N GLY A 59 -2.49 -23.22 -1.69
CA GLY A 59 -3.76 -23.93 -1.85
C GLY A 59 -3.66 -25.19 -2.71
N TYR A 60 -2.66 -25.27 -3.59
CA TYR A 60 -2.36 -26.49 -4.32
C TYR A 60 -1.92 -27.63 -3.38
N PHE A 61 -1.12 -27.31 -2.35
CA PHE A 61 -0.63 -28.31 -1.39
C PHE A 61 -1.68 -28.65 -0.31
N GLU A 62 -2.37 -27.63 0.22
CA GLU A 62 -3.29 -27.78 1.35
C GLU A 62 -4.62 -27.03 1.13
N PRO A 63 -5.46 -27.47 0.16
CA PRO A 63 -6.65 -26.73 -0.27
C PRO A 63 -7.71 -26.60 0.84
N PHE A 64 -7.91 -27.66 1.62
CA PHE A 64 -8.90 -27.67 2.69
C PHE A 64 -8.54 -26.69 3.81
N GLN A 65 -7.28 -26.72 4.25
CA GLN A 65 -6.79 -25.80 5.28
C GLN A 65 -6.80 -24.35 4.78
N LEU A 66 -6.54 -24.12 3.49
CA LEU A 66 -6.61 -22.79 2.91
C LEU A 66 -8.04 -22.24 2.92
N CYS A 67 -9.02 -23.04 2.49
CA CYS A 67 -10.42 -22.67 2.53
C CYS A 67 -10.85 -22.33 3.97
N LEU A 68 -10.47 -23.18 4.93
CA LEU A 68 -10.76 -22.96 6.35
C LEU A 68 -10.13 -21.66 6.87
N GLY A 69 -8.84 -21.45 6.58
CA GLY A 69 -8.12 -20.22 6.95
C GLY A 69 -8.75 -18.98 6.33
N ALA A 70 -9.09 -19.02 5.05
CA ALA A 70 -9.76 -17.93 4.35
C ALA A 70 -11.13 -17.63 4.98
N THR A 71 -11.94 -18.66 5.28
CA THR A 71 -13.24 -18.49 5.95
C THR A 71 -13.09 -17.82 7.32
N VAL A 72 -12.15 -18.28 8.15
CA VAL A 72 -11.90 -17.69 9.48
C VAL A 72 -11.52 -16.21 9.37
N VAL A 73 -10.58 -15.88 8.47
CA VAL A 73 -10.14 -14.50 8.25
C VAL A 73 -11.27 -13.62 7.73
N THR A 74 -12.06 -14.10 6.77
CA THR A 74 -13.20 -13.36 6.22
C THR A 74 -14.26 -13.11 7.27
N LEU A 75 -14.62 -14.11 8.09
CA LEU A 75 -15.61 -13.94 9.15
C LEU A 75 -15.14 -12.94 10.22
N LEU A 76 -13.88 -13.02 10.63
CA LEU A 76 -13.31 -12.05 11.58
C LEU A 76 -13.27 -10.63 11.00
N PHE A 77 -12.90 -10.49 9.72
CA PHE A 77 -12.91 -9.20 9.04
C PHE A 77 -14.32 -8.61 8.95
N LEU A 78 -15.30 -9.40 8.51
CA LEU A 78 -16.70 -8.97 8.42
C LEU A 78 -17.27 -8.62 9.80
N GLY A 79 -16.99 -9.45 10.81
CA GLY A 79 -17.38 -9.17 12.20
C GLY A 79 -16.76 -7.88 12.74
N PHE A 80 -15.49 -7.63 12.43
CA PHE A 80 -14.82 -6.37 12.79
C PHE A 80 -15.42 -5.16 12.07
N VAL A 81 -15.72 -5.28 10.76
CA VAL A 81 -16.35 -4.21 9.98
C VAL A 81 -17.75 -3.91 10.52
N TRP A 82 -18.55 -4.95 10.76
CA TRP A 82 -19.87 -4.81 11.37
C TRP A 82 -19.79 -4.15 12.75
N ALA A 83 -18.85 -4.58 13.60
CA ALA A 83 -18.63 -3.95 14.90
C ALA A 83 -18.20 -2.47 14.77
N ALA A 84 -17.39 -2.14 13.76
CA ALA A 84 -16.95 -0.78 13.48
C ALA A 84 -18.05 0.12 12.90
N GLU A 85 -19.09 -0.44 12.30
CA GLU A 85 -20.26 0.33 11.87
C GLU A 85 -21.24 0.58 13.03
N ASN A 86 -21.43 -0.42 13.88
CA ASN A 86 -22.40 -0.37 14.98
C ASN A 86 -21.87 0.31 16.24
N LYS A 87 -20.55 0.30 16.49
CA LYS A 87 -19.93 0.86 17.70
C LYS A 87 -18.97 1.98 17.37
N ALA A 88 -19.25 3.18 17.90
CA ALA A 88 -18.42 4.37 17.70
C ALA A 88 -16.96 4.19 18.16
N THR A 89 -16.72 3.44 19.24
CA THR A 89 -15.37 3.14 19.74
C THR A 89 -14.55 2.33 18.74
N VAL A 90 -15.15 1.28 18.15
CA VAL A 90 -14.50 0.44 17.15
C VAL A 90 -14.29 1.22 15.86
N ARG A 91 -15.26 2.06 15.48
CA ARG A 91 -15.11 2.99 14.34
C ARG A 91 -13.91 3.93 14.50
N ARG A 92 -13.76 4.53 15.68
CA ARG A 92 -12.64 5.44 16.00
C ARG A 92 -11.32 4.69 16.03
N PHE A 93 -11.27 3.51 16.64
CA PHE A 93 -10.07 2.67 16.66
C PHE A 93 -9.60 2.32 15.24
N ARG A 94 -10.51 1.86 14.37
CA ARG A 94 -10.22 1.57 12.95
C ARG A 94 -9.66 2.78 12.20
N ARG A 95 -10.19 3.98 12.47
CA ARG A 95 -9.79 5.21 11.78
C ARG A 95 -8.45 5.77 12.30
N ASN A 96 -8.21 5.69 13.60
CA ASN A 96 -7.01 6.24 14.23
C ASN A 96 -5.81 5.29 14.09
N HIS A 97 -6.06 3.98 14.10
CA HIS A 97 -5.02 2.95 14.06
C HIS A 97 -5.38 1.80 13.08
N PRO A 98 -5.35 2.07 11.76
CA PRO A 98 -5.67 1.07 10.75
C PRO A 98 -4.68 -0.12 10.77
N SER A 99 -3.41 0.14 11.08
CA SER A 99 -2.38 -0.91 11.22
C SER A 99 -2.65 -1.82 12.42
N LEU A 100 -3.00 -1.27 13.58
CA LEU A 100 -3.36 -2.06 14.76
C LEU A 100 -4.63 -2.87 14.52
N SER A 101 -5.59 -2.34 13.76
CA SER A 101 -6.79 -3.07 13.37
C SER A 101 -6.47 -4.28 12.50
N LEU A 102 -5.55 -4.13 11.53
CA LEU A 102 -5.08 -5.26 10.72
C LEU A 102 -4.36 -6.31 11.58
N VAL A 103 -3.46 -5.88 12.47
CA VAL A 103 -2.75 -6.77 13.40
C VAL A 103 -3.73 -7.51 14.32
N ALA A 104 -4.77 -6.85 14.81
CA ALA A 104 -5.79 -7.47 15.66
C ALA A 104 -6.58 -8.56 14.92
N ILE A 105 -6.92 -8.34 13.65
CA ILE A 105 -7.63 -9.33 12.81
C ILE A 105 -6.72 -10.52 12.51
N LEU A 106 -5.48 -10.27 12.09
CA LEU A 106 -4.52 -11.34 11.79
C LEU A 106 -4.12 -12.11 13.06
N GLY A 107 -3.92 -11.43 14.18
CA GLY A 107 -3.63 -12.03 15.48
C GLY A 107 -4.79 -12.90 15.99
N SER A 108 -6.03 -12.40 15.90
CA SER A 108 -7.22 -13.20 16.22
C SER A 108 -7.35 -14.43 15.31
N SER A 109 -7.06 -14.27 14.02
CA SER A 109 -7.11 -15.38 13.04
C SER A 109 -6.06 -16.45 13.37
N TYR A 110 -4.85 -16.04 13.74
CA TYR A 110 -3.78 -16.92 14.18
C TYR A 110 -4.18 -17.73 15.43
N LEU A 111 -4.77 -17.08 16.44
CA LEU A 111 -5.21 -17.75 17.67
C LEU A 111 -6.33 -18.77 17.43
N LEU A 112 -7.26 -18.50 16.51
CA LEU A 112 -8.29 -19.47 16.16
C LEU A 112 -7.72 -20.65 15.38
N LEU A 113 -6.83 -20.38 14.42
CA LEU A 113 -6.24 -21.42 13.58
C LEU A 113 -5.18 -22.25 14.32
N SER A 114 -4.63 -21.75 15.43
CA SER A 114 -3.76 -22.54 16.32
C SER A 114 -4.51 -23.63 17.06
N VAL A 115 -5.79 -23.40 17.38
CA VAL A 115 -6.66 -24.42 17.98
C VAL A 115 -7.09 -25.46 16.94
N ILE A 116 -7.32 -25.04 15.70
CA ILE A 116 -7.87 -25.90 14.63
C ILE A 116 -6.77 -26.63 13.83
N GLY A 117 -5.50 -26.21 13.96
CA GLY A 117 -4.36 -26.86 13.29
C GLY A 117 -4.01 -26.31 11.90
N GLY A 118 -4.52 -25.13 11.52
CA GLY A 118 -4.30 -24.51 10.20
C GLY A 118 -3.23 -23.41 10.16
N VAL A 119 -2.35 -23.35 11.16
CA VAL A 119 -1.43 -22.21 11.37
C VAL A 119 -0.45 -22.05 10.21
N ALA A 120 0.15 -23.14 9.73
CA ALA A 120 1.16 -23.07 8.67
C ALA A 120 0.56 -22.49 7.38
N VAL A 121 -0.62 -22.95 6.98
CA VAL A 121 -1.31 -22.47 5.78
C VAL A 121 -1.77 -21.02 5.93
N PHE A 122 -2.21 -20.61 7.12
CA PHE A 122 -2.50 -19.20 7.39
C PHE A 122 -1.25 -18.32 7.32
N LEU A 123 -0.16 -18.75 7.94
CA LEU A 123 1.08 -18.00 7.96
C LEU A 123 1.67 -17.85 6.57
N PHE A 124 1.79 -18.93 5.79
CA PHE A 124 2.41 -18.90 4.47
C PHE A 124 1.45 -18.47 3.35
N GLY A 125 0.16 -18.78 3.45
CA GLY A 125 -0.83 -18.47 2.43
C GLY A 125 -1.48 -17.09 2.58
N ILE A 126 -1.55 -16.53 3.78
CA ILE A 126 -2.25 -15.26 4.04
C ILE A 126 -1.32 -14.23 4.68
N ALA A 127 -0.70 -14.54 5.82
CA ALA A 127 0.09 -13.55 6.56
C ALA A 127 1.38 -13.17 5.84
N PHE A 128 2.11 -14.14 5.28
CA PHE A 128 3.37 -13.94 4.57
C PHE A 128 3.20 -13.10 3.29
N PRO A 129 2.21 -13.38 2.41
CA PRO A 129 1.96 -12.52 1.24
C PRO A 129 1.62 -11.07 1.63
N ILE A 130 0.81 -10.87 2.68
CA ILE A 130 0.52 -9.53 3.21
C ILE A 130 1.82 -8.85 3.69
N LEU A 131 2.67 -9.57 4.40
CA LEU A 131 3.95 -9.05 4.89
C LEU A 131 4.88 -8.67 3.72
N VAL A 132 5.01 -9.51 2.69
CA VAL A 132 5.80 -9.20 1.49
C VAL A 132 5.26 -7.97 0.78
N ILE A 133 3.94 -7.85 0.62
CA ILE A 133 3.28 -6.68 0.04
C ILE A 133 3.59 -5.42 0.84
N LEU A 134 3.50 -5.49 2.17
CA LEU A 134 3.81 -4.36 3.05
C LEU A 134 5.29 -3.98 3.03
N ILE A 135 6.20 -4.96 2.97
CA ILE A 135 7.63 -4.72 2.80
C ILE A 135 7.87 -4.02 1.47
N HIS A 136 7.29 -4.51 0.38
CA HIS A 136 7.43 -3.90 -0.94
C HIS A 136 6.86 -2.47 -0.99
N ALA A 137 5.64 -2.28 -0.47
CA ALA A 137 5.02 -0.96 -0.36
C ALA A 137 5.81 -0.02 0.57
N SER A 138 6.45 -0.57 1.60
CA SER A 138 7.34 0.16 2.48
C SER A 138 8.62 0.56 1.74
N THR A 139 9.36 -0.37 1.15
CA THR A 139 10.70 -0.10 0.60
C THR A 139 10.66 0.67 -0.72
N ARG A 140 9.60 0.56 -1.52
CA ARG A 140 9.51 1.21 -2.83
C ARG A 140 9.50 2.74 -2.69
N LEU A 141 10.51 3.38 -3.26
CA LEU A 141 10.53 4.82 -3.47
C LEU A 141 9.72 5.14 -4.73
N ARG A 142 8.75 6.03 -4.59
CA ARG A 142 8.10 6.65 -5.75
C ARG A 142 9.18 7.37 -6.56
N ASN A 143 9.20 7.10 -7.86
CA ASN A 143 10.22 7.54 -8.80
C ASN A 143 10.62 9.00 -8.51
N LEU A 144 11.78 9.17 -7.86
CA LEU A 144 12.38 10.49 -7.65
C LEU A 144 12.61 11.18 -8.99
N LYS A 145 12.65 10.42 -10.11
CA LYS A 145 12.59 10.99 -11.45
C LYS A 145 11.33 11.83 -11.64
N ASN A 146 10.11 11.38 -11.35
CA ASN A 146 8.92 12.25 -11.52
C ASN A 146 8.97 13.51 -10.62
N LYS A 147 9.62 13.44 -9.44
CA LYS A 147 9.79 14.62 -8.56
C LYS A 147 10.94 15.53 -9.01
N LEU A 148 11.98 14.95 -9.60
CA LEU A 148 13.14 15.63 -10.18
C LEU A 148 12.84 16.18 -11.56
N GLU A 149 11.97 15.53 -12.32
CA GLU A 149 11.45 15.90 -13.63
C GLU A 149 10.42 17.01 -13.43
N ASN A 150 9.50 16.90 -12.46
CA ASN A 150 8.68 18.05 -12.05
C ASN A 150 9.52 19.21 -11.47
N LYS A 151 10.65 18.94 -10.79
CA LYS A 151 11.58 19.99 -10.34
C LYS A 151 12.48 20.52 -11.46
N LEU A 152 12.84 19.72 -12.45
CA LEU A 152 13.63 20.09 -13.63
C LEU A 152 12.77 20.81 -14.65
N GLU A 153 11.49 20.50 -14.75
CA GLU A 153 10.48 21.30 -15.44
C GLU A 153 10.26 22.61 -14.67
N SER A 154 10.21 22.61 -13.33
CA SER A 154 10.16 23.84 -12.53
C SER A 154 11.42 24.69 -12.63
N ILE A 155 12.59 24.09 -12.86
CA ILE A 155 13.87 24.79 -13.09
C ILE A 155 14.02 25.17 -14.57
N GLY A 156 13.46 24.37 -15.48
CA GLY A 156 13.37 24.59 -16.92
C GLY A 156 12.24 25.53 -17.33
N LEU A 157 11.33 25.86 -16.41
CA LEU A 157 10.30 26.89 -16.56
C LEU A 157 10.87 28.31 -16.57
N LYS A 158 12.20 28.49 -16.50
CA LYS A 158 12.83 29.76 -16.88
C LYS A 158 12.68 30.09 -18.36
N ARG A 159 12.11 29.21 -19.20
CA ARG A 159 11.86 29.49 -20.63
C ARG A 159 10.44 29.13 -21.07
N THR A 160 9.41 29.57 -20.34
CA THR A 160 8.06 29.62 -20.92
C THR A 160 7.76 31.02 -21.46
N PRO A 161 6.93 31.16 -22.50
CA PRO A 161 6.54 32.47 -23.04
C PRO A 161 5.95 33.38 -21.96
N MET A 162 5.28 32.81 -20.97
CA MET A 162 4.74 33.55 -19.82
C MET A 162 5.83 34.06 -18.87
N GLY A 163 6.96 33.34 -18.72
CA GLY A 163 8.14 33.83 -18.02
C GLY A 163 8.79 35.01 -18.74
N LEU A 164 8.89 34.96 -20.07
CA LEU A 164 9.35 36.09 -20.90
C LEU A 164 8.37 37.28 -20.85
N VAL A 165 7.07 37.02 -20.76
CA VAL A 165 6.04 38.07 -20.61
C VAL A 165 6.11 38.71 -19.22
N LEU A 166 6.33 37.93 -18.16
CA LEU A 166 6.48 38.46 -16.78
C LEU A 166 7.81 39.20 -16.57
N GLU A 167 8.89 38.74 -17.21
CA GLU A 167 10.19 39.44 -17.28
C GLU A 167 10.05 40.75 -18.06
N ALA A 168 9.34 40.74 -19.20
CA ALA A 168 9.05 41.95 -19.98
C ALA A 168 8.11 42.93 -19.25
N LEU A 169 7.27 42.45 -18.32
CA LEU A 169 6.39 43.26 -17.48
C LEU A 169 7.06 43.73 -16.16
N GLY A 170 8.32 43.35 -15.91
CA GLY A 170 9.13 43.87 -14.79
C GLY A 170 8.73 43.40 -13.40
N LEU A 171 7.98 42.30 -13.28
CA LEU A 171 7.42 41.84 -12.00
C LEU A 171 8.32 40.86 -11.21
N GLU A 172 9.55 40.58 -11.67
CA GLU A 172 10.44 39.61 -11.01
C GLU A 172 11.12 40.12 -9.72
N GLN A 173 11.12 41.42 -9.42
CA GLN A 173 11.85 41.93 -8.25
C GLN A 173 11.19 41.58 -6.89
N GLU A 174 9.95 41.08 -6.85
CA GLU A 174 9.22 40.79 -5.61
C GLU A 174 9.04 39.29 -5.28
N ALA A 175 9.41 38.37 -6.16
CA ALA A 175 9.27 36.93 -5.91
C ALA A 175 10.54 36.26 -5.34
N GLY A 176 11.57 37.06 -5.03
CA GLY A 176 12.92 36.62 -4.67
C GLY A 176 13.48 37.16 -3.35
N SER A 177 12.63 37.61 -2.42
CA SER A 177 13.00 37.85 -1.02
C SER A 177 12.21 36.97 -0.05
#